data_AF-A0A847XHF7-F1
#
_entry.id   AF-A0A847XHF7-F1
#
_cell.length_a   1.000
_cell.length_b   1.000
_cell.length_c   1.000
_cell.angle_alpha   90.00
_cell.angle_beta   90.00
_cell.angle_gamma   90.00
#
_symmetry.space_group_name_H-M   'P 1'
#
loop_
_entity.id
_entity.type
_entity.pdbx_description
1 polymer ?
#
loop_
_entity_poly.entity_id
_entity_poly.type
_entity_poly.pdbx_seq_one_letter_code
_entity_poly.pdbx_strand_id
1 'polypeptide(L)'
;MSKNIFILIIIVFSAFSVFIFFKNKTPQTNENLAIVCTDEVSPVCGSDGKTYENTCKALIAGVAIEKNIACNVKELKEEDIQNINYKIITYNKYIKLENGTFENNIFIEDFAFGDLDNDGNPDVAVILHIDNIQELAIILNDKENPIYWTSIILKEKTNNIAIKNQHIVCDSCTYKLEGTKLVLCAEGGT
;
A
#
# COMPACT_ATOMS: atom_id res chain seq x y z
N MET A 1 76.55 16.28 16.14
CA MET A 1 75.35 15.41 16.06
C MET A 1 75.60 14.38 14.96
N SER A 2 75.50 13.07 15.23
CA SER A 2 75.77 12.06 14.18
C SER A 2 74.64 12.07 13.14
N LYS A 3 74.95 11.82 11.86
CA LYS A 3 73.94 11.76 10.78
C LYS A 3 72.78 10.81 11.11
N ASN A 4 73.06 9.77 11.89
CA ASN A 4 72.08 8.78 12.33
C ASN A 4 71.06 9.36 13.32
N ILE A 5 71.47 10.30 14.18
CA ILE A 5 70.56 10.97 15.13
C ILE A 5 69.59 11.90 14.38
N PHE A 6 70.07 12.59 13.34
CA PHE A 6 69.22 13.49 12.55
C PHE A 6 68.15 12.72 11.76
N ILE A 7 68.51 11.56 11.20
CA ILE A 7 67.57 10.66 10.51
C ILE A 7 66.51 10.12 11.46
N LEU A 8 66.90 9.74 12.69
CA LEU A 8 65.96 9.25 13.71
C LEU A 8 64.90 10.30 14.08
N ILE A 9 65.32 11.57 14.21
CA ILE A 9 64.42 12.68 14.55
C ILE A 9 63.39 12.92 13.44
N ILE A 10 63.79 12.88 12.17
CA ILE A 10 62.88 13.05 11.02
C ILE A 10 61.83 11.93 10.97
N ILE A 11 62.25 10.67 11.20
CA ILE A 11 61.33 9.53 11.20
C ILE A 11 60.29 9.67 12.31
N VAL A 12 60.73 10.02 13.53
CA VAL A 12 59.83 10.23 14.67
C VAL A 12 58.86 11.39 14.41
N PHE A 13 59.33 12.50 13.83
CA PHE A 13 58.48 13.66 13.53
C PHE A 13 57.46 13.37 12.42
N SER A 14 57.86 12.62 11.39
CA SER A 14 56.96 12.17 10.32
C SER A 14 55.90 11.20 10.83
N ALA A 15 56.28 10.22 11.67
CA ALA A 15 55.35 9.27 12.29
C ALA A 15 54.35 9.98 13.21
N PHE A 16 54.81 10.97 13.99
CA PHE A 16 53.95 11.78 14.86
C PHE A 16 52.94 12.63 14.06
N SER A 17 53.39 13.25 12.97
CA SER A 17 52.54 14.06 12.09
C SER A 17 51.47 13.21 11.38
N VAL A 18 51.86 12.02 10.93
CA VAL A 18 50.95 11.04 10.32
C VAL A 18 49.91 10.55 11.33
N PHE A 19 50.32 10.28 12.58
CA PHE A 19 49.42 9.85 13.65
C PHE A 19 48.38 10.92 14.03
N ILE A 20 48.76 12.20 14.02
CA ILE A 20 47.82 13.32 14.21
C ILE A 20 46.85 13.44 13.03
N PHE A 21 47.31 13.26 11.79
CA PHE A 21 46.46 13.34 10.60
C PHE A 21 45.39 12.24 10.57
N PHE A 22 45.70 11.03 11.04
CA PHE A 22 44.75 9.92 11.12
C PHE A 22 43.72 10.06 12.25
N LYS A 23 44.00 10.80 13.33
CA LYS A 23 43.01 11.06 14.39
C LYS A 23 41.90 12.04 13.98
N ASN A 24 42.12 12.89 12.97
CA ASN A 24 41.19 13.94 12.58
C ASN A 24 40.17 13.52 11.50
N LYS A 25 40.09 12.23 11.17
CA LYS A 25 39.10 11.66 10.22
C LYS A 25 37.95 10.94 10.92
N THR A 26 37.61 11.30 12.15
CA THR A 26 36.28 10.94 12.66
C THR A 26 35.25 11.84 11.97
N PRO A 27 34.25 11.28 11.26
CA PRO A 27 33.13 12.08 10.80
C PRO A 27 32.48 12.68 12.05
N GLN A 28 32.41 14.00 12.12
CA GLN A 28 31.65 14.67 13.18
C GLN A 28 30.17 14.43 12.90
N THR A 29 29.66 13.31 13.40
CA THR A 29 28.23 13.11 13.56
C THR A 29 27.79 14.14 14.59
N ASN A 30 27.07 15.17 14.14
CA ASN A 30 26.40 16.11 15.01
C ASN A 30 25.51 15.33 15.98
N GLU A 31 25.95 15.21 17.25
CA GLU A 31 25.28 14.42 18.29
C GLU A 31 23.93 15.03 18.75
N ASN A 32 23.34 15.96 18.00
CA ASN A 32 22.11 16.61 18.40
C ASN A 32 21.18 17.02 17.26
N LEU A 33 21.11 16.22 16.19
CA LEU A 33 19.97 16.29 15.29
C LEU A 33 18.83 15.47 15.89
N ALA A 34 17.99 16.11 16.72
CA ALA A 34 16.72 15.53 17.09
C ALA A 34 15.91 15.33 15.79
N ILE A 35 15.79 14.09 15.33
CA ILE A 35 14.94 13.76 14.20
C ILE A 35 13.51 13.93 14.68
N VAL A 36 12.83 14.96 14.17
CA VAL A 36 11.41 15.20 14.43
C VAL A 36 10.63 14.55 13.29
N CYS A 37 9.76 13.60 13.62
CA CYS A 37 8.81 13.06 12.67
C CYS A 37 7.55 13.93 12.63
N THR A 38 6.92 14.01 11.47
CA THR A 38 5.55 14.52 11.34
C THR A 38 4.57 13.55 12.00
N ASP A 39 3.40 14.06 12.36
CA ASP A 39 2.26 13.27 12.85
C ASP A 39 1.38 12.73 11.70
N GLU A 40 1.94 12.67 10.48
CA GLU A 40 1.28 12.00 9.36
C GLU A 40 1.11 10.52 9.67
N VAL A 41 -0.11 10.02 9.51
CA VAL A 41 -0.45 8.62 9.71
C VAL A 41 -0.36 7.91 8.36
N SER A 42 0.80 7.30 8.09
CA SER A 42 1.06 6.48 6.91
C SER A 42 1.77 5.18 7.32
N PRO A 43 1.02 4.21 7.90
CA PRO A 43 1.64 3.12 8.66
C PRO A 43 2.52 2.20 7.83
N VAL A 44 3.67 1.79 8.37
CA VAL A 44 4.63 0.86 7.75
C VAL A 44 4.91 -0.33 8.66
N CYS A 45 5.28 -1.46 8.08
CA CYS A 45 5.62 -2.70 8.79
C CYS A 45 7.14 -2.81 8.85
N GLY A 46 7.67 -2.77 10.06
CA GLY A 46 9.09 -2.99 10.30
C GLY A 46 9.47 -4.46 10.15
N SER A 47 10.73 -4.71 9.82
CA SER A 47 11.32 -6.06 9.78
C SER A 47 11.33 -6.77 11.14
N ASP A 48 10.98 -6.05 12.21
CA ASP A 48 10.76 -6.60 13.56
C ASP A 48 9.30 -7.03 13.81
N GLY A 49 8.45 -6.96 12.78
CA GLY A 49 7.04 -7.33 12.83
C GLY A 49 6.14 -6.29 13.53
N LYS A 50 6.62 -5.07 13.77
CA LYS A 50 5.82 -3.99 14.38
C LYS A 50 5.36 -2.97 13.36
N THR A 51 4.13 -2.50 13.53
CA THR A 51 3.62 -1.34 12.79
C THR A 51 4.17 -0.06 13.40
N TYR A 52 4.73 0.80 12.55
CA TYR A 52 5.12 2.17 12.88
C TYR A 52 4.16 3.13 12.20
N GLU A 53 3.80 4.24 12.86
CA GLU A 53 2.80 5.19 12.31
C GLU A 53 3.22 5.81 10.98
N ASN A 54 4.54 5.96 10.74
CA ASN A 54 5.11 6.37 9.47
C ASN A 54 6.56 5.91 9.31
N THR A 55 7.08 6.05 8.09
CA THR A 55 8.48 5.76 7.73
C THR A 55 9.49 6.42 8.65
N CYS A 56 9.27 7.69 9.02
CA CYS A 56 10.21 8.41 9.89
C CYS A 56 10.33 7.74 11.26
N LYS A 57 9.20 7.36 11.88
CA LYS A 57 9.20 6.71 13.20
C LYS A 57 9.86 5.32 13.16
N ALA A 58 9.73 4.58 12.06
CA ALA A 58 10.46 3.32 11.84
C ALA A 58 11.98 3.54 11.75
N LEU A 59 12.40 4.56 10.99
CA LEU A 59 13.82 4.90 10.81
C LEU A 59 14.47 5.37 12.12
N ILE A 60 13.79 6.19 12.93
CA ILE A 60 14.27 6.59 14.27
C ILE A 60 14.46 5.37 15.18
N ALA A 61 13.57 4.38 15.08
CA ALA A 61 13.69 3.14 15.82
C ALA A 61 14.81 2.21 15.29
N GLY A 62 15.48 2.58 14.19
CA GLY A 62 16.54 1.77 13.59
C GLY A 62 16.02 0.49 12.93
N VAL A 63 14.74 0.46 12.53
CA VAL A 63 14.09 -0.71 11.95
C VAL A 63 13.93 -0.54 10.44
N ALA A 64 14.37 -1.54 9.68
CA ALA A 64 14.17 -1.56 8.24
C ALA A 64 12.67 -1.78 7.92
N ILE A 65 12.18 -1.12 6.87
CA ILE A 65 10.80 -1.29 6.43
C ILE A 65 10.70 -2.54 5.57
N GLU A 66 9.86 -3.48 5.99
CA GLU A 66 9.52 -4.69 5.24
C GLU A 66 8.39 -4.40 4.24
N LYS A 67 7.34 -3.69 4.68
CA LYS A 67 6.17 -3.32 3.86
C LYS A 67 5.74 -1.88 4.15
N ASN A 68 5.25 -1.16 3.14
CA ASN A 68 4.75 0.22 3.29
C ASN A 68 3.31 0.28 3.86
N ILE A 69 2.91 -0.75 4.60
CA ILE A 69 1.58 -0.96 5.19
C ILE A 69 1.75 -1.48 6.62
N ALA A 70 0.70 -1.54 7.44
CA ALA A 70 0.80 -2.09 8.80
C ALA A 70 1.13 -3.61 8.78
N CYS A 71 1.77 -4.13 9.83
CA CYS A 71 2.14 -5.57 9.86
C CYS A 71 0.95 -6.52 9.95
N ASN A 72 -0.16 -6.06 10.53
CA ASN A 72 -1.36 -6.86 10.74
C ASN A 72 -2.52 -6.39 9.85
N VAL A 73 -2.24 -5.93 8.62
CA VAL A 73 -3.32 -5.72 7.64
C VAL A 73 -3.97 -7.06 7.37
N LYS A 74 -5.29 -7.13 7.58
CA LYS A 74 -6.07 -8.31 7.20
C LYS A 74 -6.09 -8.35 5.67
N GLU A 75 -5.38 -9.31 5.09
CA GLU A 75 -5.53 -9.63 3.68
C GLU A 75 -6.99 -10.04 3.43
N LEU A 76 -7.68 -9.38 2.50
CA LEU A 76 -9.04 -9.73 2.11
C LEU A 76 -9.02 -11.11 1.46
N LYS A 77 -9.90 -11.99 1.92
CA LYS A 77 -10.10 -13.33 1.35
C LYS A 77 -11.45 -13.41 0.67
N GLU A 78 -11.62 -14.40 -0.20
CA GLU A 78 -12.91 -14.68 -0.85
C GLU A 78 -14.06 -14.82 0.17
N GLU A 79 -13.82 -15.48 1.30
CA GLU A 79 -14.79 -15.59 2.39
C GLU A 79 -15.25 -14.22 2.93
N ASP A 80 -14.36 -13.22 2.98
CA ASP A 80 -14.72 -11.88 3.40
C ASP A 80 -15.62 -11.21 2.35
N ILE A 81 -15.29 -11.34 1.07
CA ILE A 81 -16.07 -10.82 -0.06
C ILE A 81 -17.48 -11.43 -0.07
N GLN A 82 -17.59 -12.72 0.25
CA GLN A 82 -18.86 -13.45 0.26
C GLN A 82 -19.78 -13.10 1.43
N ASN A 83 -19.28 -12.46 2.48
CA ASN A 83 -20.05 -12.22 3.72
C ASN A 83 -20.08 -10.75 4.19
N ILE A 84 -19.64 -9.81 3.34
CA ILE A 84 -19.64 -8.37 3.60
C ILE A 84 -21.01 -7.72 3.31
N ASN A 85 -21.23 -6.52 3.86
CA ASN A 85 -22.44 -5.71 3.64
C ASN A 85 -22.29 -4.81 2.40
N TYR A 86 -22.87 -5.20 1.26
CA TYR A 86 -22.87 -4.40 0.04
C TYR A 86 -23.94 -3.32 0.07
N LYS A 87 -23.60 -2.11 -0.41
CA LYS A 87 -24.60 -1.09 -0.74
C LYS A 87 -25.09 -1.30 -2.17
N ILE A 88 -26.30 -1.80 -2.33
CA ILE A 88 -26.93 -1.98 -3.65
C ILE A 88 -27.57 -0.66 -4.08
N ILE A 89 -27.11 -0.06 -5.18
CA ILE A 89 -27.60 1.26 -5.60
C ILE A 89 -28.98 1.18 -6.23
N THR A 90 -29.29 0.10 -6.95
CA THR A 90 -30.60 -0.11 -7.58
C THR A 90 -31.74 -0.10 -6.55
N TYR A 91 -31.48 -0.63 -5.35
CA TYR A 91 -32.46 -0.67 -4.25
C TYR A 91 -32.22 0.37 -3.16
N ASN A 92 -31.11 1.12 -3.24
CA ASN A 92 -30.64 2.04 -2.20
C ASN A 92 -30.65 1.41 -0.79
N LYS A 93 -30.12 0.18 -0.67
CA LYS A 93 -30.14 -0.60 0.58
C LYS A 93 -28.79 -1.28 0.83
N TYR A 94 -28.42 -1.41 2.09
CA TYR A 94 -27.32 -2.28 2.50
C TYR A 94 -27.83 -3.72 2.67
N ILE A 95 -27.14 -4.65 2.04
CA ILE A 95 -27.46 -6.06 2.03
C ILE A 95 -26.22 -6.84 2.44
N LYS A 96 -26.38 -7.67 3.47
CA LYS A 96 -25.37 -8.65 3.84
C LYS A 96 -25.53 -9.87 2.95
N LEU A 97 -24.49 -10.22 2.21
CA LEU A 97 -24.45 -11.51 1.54
C LEU A 97 -24.15 -12.60 2.57
N GLU A 98 -24.69 -13.79 2.33
CA GLU A 98 -24.32 -15.00 3.06
C GLU A 98 -23.78 -15.98 2.02
N ASN A 99 -22.50 -16.33 2.13
CA ASN A 99 -21.79 -17.17 1.16
C ASN A 99 -21.96 -16.68 -0.30
N GLY A 100 -21.89 -15.36 -0.50
CA GLY A 100 -21.94 -14.70 -1.81
C GLY A 100 -23.34 -14.53 -2.38
N THR A 101 -24.41 -14.78 -1.61
CA THR A 101 -25.80 -14.71 -2.10
C THR A 101 -26.73 -13.96 -1.13
N PHE A 102 -27.82 -13.41 -1.66
CA PHE A 102 -28.94 -12.86 -0.90
C PHE A 102 -30.26 -13.07 -1.65
N GLU A 103 -31.27 -13.62 -0.96
CA GLU A 103 -32.64 -13.86 -1.46
C GLU A 103 -32.73 -14.56 -2.84
N ASN A 104 -31.68 -15.31 -3.24
CA ASN A 104 -31.50 -16.06 -4.50
C ASN A 104 -31.42 -15.25 -5.80
N ASN A 105 -31.76 -13.96 -5.79
CA ASN A 105 -31.73 -13.08 -6.95
C ASN A 105 -30.55 -12.10 -6.94
N ILE A 106 -29.83 -12.02 -5.82
CA ILE A 106 -28.59 -11.26 -5.68
C ILE A 106 -27.44 -12.21 -5.40
N PHE A 107 -26.39 -12.18 -6.21
CA PHE A 107 -25.20 -12.99 -5.99
C PHE A 107 -23.95 -12.37 -6.60
N ILE A 108 -22.77 -12.80 -6.11
CA ILE A 108 -21.48 -12.46 -6.72
C ILE A 108 -21.31 -13.27 -7.99
N GLU A 109 -21.18 -12.59 -9.13
CA GLU A 109 -20.98 -13.21 -10.43
C GLU A 109 -19.49 -13.38 -10.76
N ASP A 110 -18.68 -12.37 -10.46
CA ASP A 110 -17.21 -12.43 -10.59
C ASP A 110 -16.55 -11.43 -9.62
N PHE A 111 -15.27 -11.63 -9.30
CA PHE A 111 -14.47 -10.68 -8.53
C PHE A 111 -12.99 -10.73 -8.92
N ALA A 112 -12.29 -9.61 -8.73
CA ALA A 112 -10.86 -9.52 -8.98
C ALA A 112 -10.16 -8.77 -7.85
N PHE A 113 -9.02 -9.30 -7.43
CA PHE A 113 -8.10 -8.63 -6.50
C PHE A 113 -7.10 -7.76 -7.26
N GLY A 114 -6.70 -6.65 -6.66
CA GLY A 114 -5.61 -5.81 -7.13
C GLY A 114 -5.55 -4.48 -6.39
N ASP A 115 -4.46 -3.75 -6.56
CA ASP A 115 -4.24 -2.45 -5.91
C ASP A 115 -4.82 -1.33 -6.81
N LEU A 116 -5.98 -0.76 -6.42
CA LEU A 116 -6.71 0.23 -7.20
C LEU A 116 -6.31 1.67 -6.86
N ASP A 117 -6.02 1.94 -5.59
CA ASP A 117 -5.67 3.29 -5.12
C ASP A 117 -4.17 3.49 -4.87
N ASN A 118 -3.36 2.46 -5.13
CA ASN A 118 -1.90 2.46 -5.01
C ASN A 118 -1.41 2.66 -3.57
N ASP A 119 -2.16 2.14 -2.59
CA ASP A 119 -1.75 2.11 -1.19
C ASP A 119 -0.89 0.88 -0.83
N GLY A 120 -0.77 -0.09 -1.75
CA GLY A 120 -0.03 -1.33 -1.58
C GLY A 120 -0.78 -2.45 -0.87
N ASN A 121 -2.04 -2.24 -0.51
CA ASN A 121 -2.99 -3.26 -0.04
C ASN A 121 -3.84 -3.74 -1.22
N PRO A 122 -4.13 -5.05 -1.34
CA PRO A 122 -5.06 -5.53 -2.34
C PRO A 122 -6.49 -5.09 -2.05
N ASP A 123 -7.10 -4.40 -3.01
CA ASP A 123 -8.53 -4.09 -3.10
C ASP A 123 -9.28 -5.17 -3.89
N VAL A 124 -10.60 -5.01 -3.99
CA VAL A 124 -11.47 -5.93 -4.72
C VAL A 124 -12.45 -5.18 -5.60
N ALA A 125 -12.53 -5.57 -6.86
CA ALA A 125 -13.66 -5.27 -7.75
C ALA A 125 -14.61 -6.47 -7.75
N VAL A 126 -15.91 -6.24 -7.65
CA VAL A 126 -16.95 -7.29 -7.57
C VAL A 126 -18.06 -6.99 -8.57
N ILE A 127 -18.43 -7.97 -9.39
CA ILE A 127 -19.66 -7.94 -10.18
C ILE A 127 -20.78 -8.59 -9.37
N LEU A 128 -21.76 -7.80 -9.00
CA LEU A 128 -23.00 -8.27 -8.39
C LEU A 128 -24.05 -8.44 -9.47
N HIS A 129 -24.60 -9.65 -9.55
CA HIS A 129 -25.82 -9.92 -10.27
C HIS A 129 -27.01 -9.54 -9.38
N ILE A 130 -27.93 -8.73 -9.90
CA ILE A 130 -29.15 -8.29 -9.20
C ILE A 130 -30.33 -8.38 -10.17
N ASP A 131 -31.14 -9.43 -10.03
CA ASP A 131 -32.23 -9.78 -10.96
C ASP A 131 -31.78 -9.94 -12.43
N ASN A 132 -31.72 -8.83 -13.18
CA ASN A 132 -31.29 -8.80 -14.58
C ASN A 132 -30.20 -7.75 -14.84
N ILE A 133 -29.72 -7.09 -13.78
CA ILE A 133 -28.76 -5.99 -13.78
C ILE A 133 -27.42 -6.51 -13.24
N GLN A 134 -26.32 -5.95 -13.74
CA GLN A 134 -25.01 -6.10 -13.12
C GLN A 134 -24.59 -4.76 -12.48
N GLU A 135 -24.18 -4.80 -11.22
CA GLU A 135 -23.53 -3.69 -10.53
C GLU A 135 -22.06 -4.02 -10.31
N LEU A 136 -21.16 -3.15 -10.74
CA LEU A 136 -19.74 -3.21 -10.37
C LEU A 136 -19.57 -2.47 -9.05
N ALA A 137 -19.15 -3.18 -8.00
CA ALA A 137 -18.82 -2.64 -6.68
C ALA A 137 -17.30 -2.71 -6.42
N ILE A 138 -16.78 -1.80 -5.62
CA ILE A 138 -15.39 -1.84 -5.10
C ILE A 138 -15.40 -2.02 -3.59
N ILE A 139 -14.45 -2.81 -3.09
CA ILE A 139 -14.06 -2.90 -1.69
C ILE A 139 -12.61 -2.41 -1.59
N LEU A 140 -12.41 -1.22 -1.00
CA LEU A 140 -11.07 -0.72 -0.67
C LEU A 140 -10.59 -1.31 0.65
N ASN A 141 -9.39 -1.88 0.67
CA ASN A 141 -8.83 -2.54 1.87
C ASN A 141 -7.99 -1.57 2.72
N ASP A 142 -8.65 -0.51 3.17
CA ASP A 142 -8.04 0.54 3.98
C ASP A 142 -7.94 0.18 5.46
N LYS A 143 -6.90 0.73 6.12
CA LYS A 143 -6.45 0.43 7.49
C LYS A 143 -7.49 0.64 8.62
N GLU A 144 -8.66 1.22 8.34
CA GLU A 144 -9.68 1.51 9.36
C GLU A 144 -10.98 0.72 9.26
N ASN A 145 -11.21 -0.03 8.17
CA ASN A 145 -12.35 -0.91 7.87
C ASN A 145 -12.53 -0.87 6.34
N PRO A 146 -13.10 -1.91 5.68
CA PRO A 146 -13.49 -1.80 4.28
C PRO A 146 -14.63 -0.78 4.15
N ILE A 147 -14.25 0.47 4.00
CA ILE A 147 -15.12 1.63 3.85
C ILE A 147 -14.68 2.25 2.55
N TYR A 148 -15.37 1.94 1.45
CA TYR A 148 -15.80 2.90 0.43
C TYR A 148 -16.51 2.11 -0.67
N TRP A 149 -17.84 2.23 -0.68
CA TRP A 149 -18.70 1.60 -1.69
C TRP A 149 -18.99 2.64 -2.77
N THR A 150 -18.26 2.61 -3.88
CA THR A 150 -18.84 3.09 -5.12
C THR A 150 -19.31 1.87 -5.89
N SER A 151 -20.57 1.90 -6.31
CA SER A 151 -21.06 0.96 -7.29
C SER A 151 -21.65 1.70 -8.48
N ILE A 152 -21.56 1.08 -9.65
CA ILE A 152 -22.13 1.58 -10.88
C ILE A 152 -22.87 0.45 -11.58
N ILE A 153 -24.04 0.76 -12.14
CA ILE A 153 -24.76 -0.16 -13.01
C ILE A 153 -23.98 -0.26 -14.32
N LEU A 154 -23.58 -1.48 -14.69
CA LEU A 154 -22.93 -1.72 -15.96
C LEU A 154 -23.93 -1.56 -17.11
N LYS A 155 -23.54 -0.78 -18.13
CA LYS A 155 -24.35 -0.65 -19.36
C LYS A 155 -24.34 -1.92 -20.19
N GLU A 156 -23.19 -2.58 -20.25
CA GLU A 156 -22.96 -3.84 -20.95
C GLU A 156 -22.55 -4.91 -19.94
N LYS A 157 -23.14 -6.09 -20.07
CA LYS A 157 -22.82 -7.20 -19.16
C LYS A 157 -21.44 -7.76 -19.46
N THR A 158 -20.74 -8.17 -18.42
CA THR A 158 -19.43 -8.82 -18.49
C THR A 158 -19.42 -10.07 -17.64
N ASN A 159 -18.63 -11.07 -18.04
CA ASN A 159 -18.46 -12.30 -17.25
C ASN A 159 -17.07 -12.38 -16.62
N ASN A 160 -16.17 -11.48 -16.99
CA ASN A 160 -14.81 -11.44 -16.50
C ASN A 160 -14.45 -10.03 -16.07
N ILE A 161 -13.79 -9.90 -14.94
CA ILE A 161 -13.11 -8.68 -14.51
C ILE A 161 -11.68 -8.96 -14.07
N ALA A 162 -10.83 -7.96 -14.21
CA ALA A 162 -9.46 -7.97 -13.71
C ALA A 162 -9.05 -6.57 -13.28
N ILE A 163 -8.19 -6.46 -12.27
CA ILE A 163 -7.53 -5.21 -11.93
C ILE A 163 -6.13 -5.21 -12.55
N LYS A 164 -5.85 -4.24 -13.43
CA LYS A 164 -4.57 -4.08 -14.12
C LYS A 164 -4.16 -2.62 -14.12
N ASN A 165 -2.96 -2.32 -13.63
CA ASN A 165 -2.40 -0.96 -13.60
C ASN A 165 -3.40 0.06 -13.01
N GLN A 166 -4.00 -0.22 -11.85
CA GLN A 166 -5.02 0.63 -11.19
C GLN A 166 -6.32 0.84 -12.01
N HIS A 167 -6.58 0.00 -13.02
CA HIS A 167 -7.83 0.02 -13.78
C HIS A 167 -8.56 -1.30 -13.62
N ILE A 168 -9.89 -1.23 -13.52
CA ILE A 168 -10.77 -2.39 -13.61
C ILE A 168 -11.04 -2.59 -15.10
N VAL A 169 -10.61 -3.72 -15.63
CA VAL A 169 -10.76 -4.12 -17.03
C VAL A 169 -11.77 -5.25 -17.10
N CYS A 170 -12.74 -5.13 -17.99
CA CYS A 170 -13.73 -6.16 -18.29
C CYS A 170 -13.82 -6.40 -19.80
N ASP A 171 -14.71 -7.30 -20.23
CA ASP A 171 -14.84 -7.72 -21.64
C ASP A 171 -15.05 -6.52 -22.60
N SER A 172 -15.85 -5.53 -22.19
CA SER A 172 -16.16 -4.33 -23.00
C SER A 172 -16.05 -3.01 -22.23
N CYS A 173 -15.31 -2.98 -21.12
CA CYS A 173 -15.19 -1.79 -20.29
C CYS A 173 -13.81 -1.62 -19.67
N THR A 174 -13.44 -0.37 -19.41
CA THR A 174 -12.31 -0.04 -18.53
C THR A 174 -12.73 1.09 -17.60
N TYR A 175 -12.67 0.85 -16.30
CA TYR A 175 -12.95 1.83 -15.27
C TYR A 175 -11.69 2.16 -14.47
N LYS A 176 -11.64 3.39 -13.96
CA LYS A 176 -10.64 3.85 -13.00
C LYS A 176 -11.33 4.47 -11.80
N LEU A 177 -10.70 4.34 -10.64
CA LEU A 177 -11.09 5.07 -9.44
C LEU A 177 -10.49 6.49 -9.47
N GLU A 178 -11.35 7.51 -9.44
CA GLU A 178 -10.97 8.91 -9.27
C GLU A 178 -11.56 9.46 -7.97
N GLY A 179 -10.72 9.51 -6.93
CA GLY A 179 -11.18 9.77 -5.57
C GLY A 179 -12.11 8.64 -5.11
N THR A 180 -13.40 8.93 -4.96
CA THR A 180 -14.42 7.94 -4.54
C THR A 180 -15.36 7.53 -5.66
N LYS A 181 -15.05 7.87 -6.92
CA LYS A 181 -15.93 7.63 -8.07
C LYS A 181 -15.29 6.69 -9.09
N LEU A 182 -16.09 5.75 -9.58
CA LEU A 182 -15.77 4.99 -10.78
C LEU A 182 -16.02 5.85 -12.02
N VAL A 183 -14.98 6.02 -12.82
CA VAL A 183 -15.03 6.74 -14.10
C VAL A 183 -14.74 5.77 -15.23
N LEU A 184 -15.61 5.76 -16.24
CA LEU A 184 -15.43 4.96 -17.45
C LEU A 184 -14.37 5.64 -18.34
N CYS A 185 -13.25 4.95 -18.54
CA CYS A 185 -12.12 5.46 -19.33
C CYS A 185 -12.25 5.12 -20.81
N ALA A 186 -12.84 3.97 -21.13
CA ALA A 186 -13.13 3.55 -22.50
C ALA A 186 -14.29 2.54 -22.50
N GLU A 187 -15.19 2.67 -23.47
CA GLU A 187 -16.08 1.58 -23.88
C GLU A 187 -15.27 0.68 -24.84
N GLY A 188 -15.12 -0.58 -24.48
CA GLY A 188 -14.42 -1.57 -25.28
C GLY A 188 -15.28 -1.98 -26.47
N GLY A 189 -15.18 -1.22 -27.55
CA GLY A 189 -15.63 -1.66 -28.87
C GLY A 189 -14.51 -2.43 -29.57
N THR A 190 -14.80 -3.67 -29.95
CA THR A 190 -14.31 -4.20 -31.23
C THR A 190 -15.35 -3.94 -32.29
#